data_AF-T1DUX9-F1
#
_entry.id   AF-T1DUX9-F1
#
_cell.length_a   1.000
_cell.length_b   1.000
_cell.length_c   1.000
_cell.angle_alpha   90.00
_cell.angle_beta   90.00
_cell.angle_gamma   90.00
#
_symmetry.space_group_name_H-M   'P 1'
#
loop_
_entity.id
_entity.type
_entity.pdbx_description
1 polymer ?
#
loop_
_entity_poly.entity_id
_entity_poly.type
_entity_poly.pdbx_seq_one_letter_code
_entity_poly.pdbx_strand_id
1 'polypeptide(L)'
;MQLPIGETQYIHKAVDFSFVTENMMIEIAKMQELIELIESTRKKPFWEAILEHINPQDLMHSGFSEFETYGNFIALAYPNTFHITQRKRDRYAKEFIGENPSIELLQWYSRSYEVIGLESWSKENIRISTLLQNPLVRILPPKVFKVFKKLLRFYIKLKRL
;
A
#
# COMPACT_ATOMS: atom_id res chain seq x y z
N MET A 1 18.09 -12.62 3.19
CA MET A 1 19.01 -13.09 2.13
C MET A 1 20.03 -11.99 1.84
N GLN A 2 21.34 -12.29 1.75
CA GLN A 2 22.35 -11.32 1.31
C GLN A 2 22.49 -11.41 -0.22
N LEU A 3 22.27 -10.30 -0.93
CA LEU A 3 22.35 -10.19 -2.38
C LEU A 3 23.36 -9.10 -2.74
N PRO A 4 24.43 -9.39 -3.48
CA PRO A 4 25.48 -8.42 -3.73
C PRO A 4 25.04 -7.33 -4.72
N ILE A 5 25.52 -6.11 -4.53
CA ILE A 5 25.49 -5.02 -5.50
C ILE A 5 26.95 -4.62 -5.71
N GLY A 6 27.50 -4.89 -6.90
CA GLY A 6 28.92 -4.74 -7.15
C GLY A 6 29.79 -5.69 -6.30
N GLU A 7 31.04 -5.31 -6.03
CA GLU A 7 32.03 -6.21 -5.41
C GLU A 7 31.94 -6.28 -3.88
N THR A 8 31.49 -5.20 -3.21
CA THR A 8 31.60 -5.08 -1.74
C THR A 8 30.30 -4.68 -1.03
N GLN A 9 29.21 -4.43 -1.75
CA GLN A 9 27.93 -4.01 -1.16
C GLN A 9 26.87 -5.10 -1.29
N TYR A 10 25.89 -5.09 -0.39
CA TYR A 10 24.73 -5.97 -0.46
C TYR A 10 23.44 -5.17 -0.37
N ILE A 11 22.33 -5.71 -0.87
CA ILE A 11 20.99 -5.14 -0.65
C ILE A 11 20.72 -5.07 0.85
N HIS A 12 20.40 -3.87 1.31
CA HIS A 12 19.99 -3.54 2.67
C HIS A 12 19.01 -2.37 2.62
N LYS A 13 18.41 -2.01 3.76
CA LYS A 13 17.55 -0.84 3.87
C LYS A 13 18.35 0.43 3.54
N ALA A 14 18.08 1.04 2.39
CA ALA A 14 18.84 2.16 1.85
C ALA A 14 18.24 3.55 2.16
N VAL A 15 16.98 3.57 2.62
CA VAL A 15 16.17 4.80 2.81
C VAL A 15 15.42 4.75 4.15
N ASP A 16 14.93 5.90 4.62
CA ASP A 16 14.27 6.04 5.93
C ASP A 16 12.75 5.77 5.91
N PHE A 17 12.17 5.50 4.75
CA PHE A 17 10.77 5.13 4.55
C PHE A 17 10.61 3.65 4.13
N SER A 18 9.36 3.18 4.01
CA SER A 18 9.02 1.86 3.49
C SER A 18 8.65 1.95 2.01
N PHE A 19 9.06 0.95 1.23
CA PHE A 19 8.68 0.82 -0.18
C PHE A 19 7.32 0.15 -0.38
N VAL A 20 6.68 -0.35 0.69
CA VAL A 20 5.33 -0.92 0.60
C VAL A 20 4.34 0.18 0.18
N THR A 21 3.77 0.01 -1.00
CA THR A 21 2.87 0.97 -1.63
C THR A 21 1.70 0.25 -2.30
N GLU A 22 0.57 0.93 -2.45
CA GLU A 22 -0.56 0.42 -3.25
C GLU A 22 -0.21 0.37 -4.73
N ASN A 23 0.64 1.30 -5.19
CA ASN A 23 1.03 1.42 -6.58
C ASN A 23 2.56 1.55 -6.66
N MET A 24 3.22 0.52 -7.19
CA MET A 24 4.65 0.55 -7.52
C MET A 24 4.80 0.35 -9.02
N MET A 25 5.40 1.33 -9.70
CA MET A 25 5.80 1.16 -11.09
C MET A 25 7.13 0.42 -11.13
N ILE A 26 7.16 -0.68 -11.88
CA ILE A 26 8.34 -1.54 -11.99
C ILE A 26 8.87 -1.44 -13.43
N GLU A 27 10.14 -1.08 -13.55
CA GLU A 27 10.84 -1.13 -14.82
C GLU A 27 11.30 -2.56 -15.09
N ILE A 28 10.81 -3.14 -16.19
CA ILE A 28 11.00 -4.57 -16.51
C ILE A 28 12.47 -4.94 -16.55
N ALA A 29 13.31 -4.14 -17.23
CA ALA A 29 14.74 -4.43 -17.37
C ALA A 29 15.45 -4.52 -16.01
N LYS A 30 15.17 -3.60 -15.08
CA LYS A 30 15.76 -3.61 -13.73
C LYS A 30 15.22 -4.75 -12.87
N MET A 31 13.96 -5.16 -13.05
CA MET A 31 13.42 -6.33 -12.36
C MET A 31 14.08 -7.63 -12.87
N GLN A 32 14.31 -7.73 -14.18
CA GLN A 32 15.01 -8.86 -14.78
C GLN A 32 16.45 -8.95 -14.24
N GLU A 33 17.16 -7.83 -14.14
CA GLU A 33 18.48 -7.80 -13.52
C GLU A 33 18.46 -8.25 -12.04
N LEU A 34 17.48 -7.81 -11.25
CA LEU A 34 17.33 -8.28 -9.87
C LEU A 34 17.07 -9.80 -9.80
N ILE A 35 16.24 -10.33 -10.71
CA ILE A 35 15.98 -11.77 -10.81
C ILE A 35 17.28 -12.50 -11.17
N GLU A 36 17.98 -12.08 -12.22
CA GLU A 36 19.26 -12.66 -12.63
C GLU A 36 20.31 -12.60 -11.53
N LEU A 37 20.35 -11.51 -10.76
CA LEU A 37 21.22 -11.36 -9.60
C LEU A 37 20.91 -12.41 -8.52
N ILE A 38 19.64 -12.62 -8.18
CA ILE A 38 19.22 -13.64 -7.21
C ILE A 38 19.62 -15.02 -7.73
N GLU A 39 19.29 -15.34 -8.98
CA GLU A 39 19.50 -16.66 -9.56
C GLU A 39 20.98 -16.99 -9.73
N SER A 40 21.78 -16.02 -10.19
CA SER A 40 23.23 -16.20 -10.36
C SER A 40 23.96 -16.31 -9.02
N THR A 41 23.50 -15.61 -7.98
CA THR A 41 24.06 -15.69 -6.61
C THR A 41 23.73 -17.01 -5.95
N ARG A 42 22.51 -17.52 -6.15
CA ARG A 42 21.99 -18.70 -5.44
C ARG A 42 22.05 -19.99 -6.24
N LYS A 43 22.35 -19.91 -7.54
CA LYS A 43 22.38 -21.03 -8.50
C LYS A 43 21.06 -21.81 -8.52
N LYS A 44 19.94 -21.09 -8.39
CA LYS A 44 18.56 -21.60 -8.30
C LYS A 44 17.59 -20.61 -8.91
N PRO A 45 16.39 -21.02 -9.35
CA PRO A 45 15.33 -20.09 -9.73
C PRO A 45 15.02 -19.10 -8.59
N PHE A 46 14.71 -17.84 -8.94
CA PHE A 46 14.62 -16.77 -7.95
C PHE A 46 13.58 -17.05 -6.85
N TRP A 47 12.44 -17.66 -7.23
CA TRP A 47 11.36 -17.98 -6.31
C TRP A 47 11.78 -19.05 -5.30
N GLU A 48 12.56 -20.05 -5.71
CA GLU A 48 13.07 -21.10 -4.82
C GLU A 48 14.07 -20.50 -3.84
N ALA A 49 15.00 -19.69 -4.36
CA ALA A 49 15.99 -18.98 -3.56
C ALA A 49 15.33 -18.08 -2.50
N ILE A 50 14.24 -17.39 -2.84
CA ILE A 50 13.47 -16.57 -1.90
C ILE A 50 12.85 -17.46 -0.81
N LEU A 51 12.11 -18.50 -1.18
CA LEU A 51 11.38 -19.35 -0.23
C LEU A 51 12.31 -20.02 0.79
N GLU A 52 13.48 -20.49 0.37
CA GLU A 52 14.46 -21.12 1.27
C GLU A 52 15.08 -20.16 2.29
N HIS A 53 15.03 -18.86 2.04
CA HIS A 53 15.61 -17.83 2.91
C HIS A 53 14.57 -17.08 3.74
N ILE A 54 13.29 -17.45 3.63
CA ILE A 54 12.25 -16.93 4.52
C ILE A 54 12.45 -17.57 5.90
N ASN A 55 12.60 -16.74 6.92
CA ASN A 55 12.62 -17.23 8.29
C ASN A 55 11.22 -17.80 8.63
N PRO A 56 11.11 -19.03 9.16
CA PRO A 56 9.83 -19.60 9.60
C PRO A 56 9.05 -18.71 10.57
N GLN A 57 9.73 -17.91 11.41
CA GLN A 57 9.04 -16.96 12.30
C GLN A 57 8.36 -15.80 11.56
N ASP A 58 8.84 -15.45 10.37
CA ASP A 58 8.32 -14.34 9.58
C ASP A 58 7.17 -14.77 8.65
N LEU A 59 6.89 -16.08 8.51
CA LEU A 59 5.80 -16.59 7.66
C LEU A 59 4.43 -16.00 8.03
N MET A 60 4.18 -15.78 9.32
CA MET A 60 2.93 -15.15 9.80
C MET A 60 2.84 -13.64 9.51
N HIS A 61 3.94 -13.03 9.04
CA HIS A 61 4.08 -11.60 8.79
C HIS A 61 4.42 -11.29 7.33
N SER A 62 4.03 -12.18 6.39
CA SER A 62 4.35 -12.05 4.96
C SER A 62 5.87 -12.11 4.72
N GLY A 63 6.54 -13.17 5.22
CA GLY A 63 7.99 -13.32 5.41
C GLY A 63 8.96 -13.02 4.26
N PHE A 64 8.48 -12.53 3.13
CA PHE A 64 9.26 -11.83 2.11
C PHE A 64 8.47 -10.60 1.63
N SER A 65 9.15 -9.46 1.49
CA SER A 65 8.57 -8.25 0.88
C SER A 65 9.24 -7.97 -0.46
N GLU A 66 8.49 -8.19 -1.54
CA GLU A 66 8.88 -7.89 -2.92
C GLU A 66 9.10 -6.38 -3.11
N PHE A 67 8.25 -5.56 -2.49
CA PHE A 67 8.34 -4.10 -2.54
C PHE A 67 9.63 -3.59 -1.90
N GLU A 68 9.96 -4.07 -0.70
CA GLU A 68 11.19 -3.69 -0.02
C GLU A 68 12.42 -4.21 -0.77
N THR A 69 12.37 -5.43 -1.30
CA THR A 69 13.50 -6.01 -2.03
C THR A 69 13.81 -5.22 -3.31
N TYR A 70 12.79 -4.98 -4.14
CA TYR A 70 12.97 -4.22 -5.38
C TYR A 70 13.27 -2.74 -5.10
N GLY A 71 12.56 -2.11 -4.16
CA GLY A 71 12.77 -0.70 -3.82
C GLY A 71 14.18 -0.41 -3.32
N ASN A 72 14.71 -1.25 -2.43
CA ASN A 72 16.08 -1.11 -1.95
C ASN A 72 17.12 -1.44 -3.03
N PHE A 73 16.86 -2.42 -3.90
CA PHE A 73 17.71 -2.68 -5.07
C PHE A 73 17.83 -1.43 -5.96
N ILE A 74 16.70 -0.81 -6.31
CA ILE A 74 16.67 0.41 -7.14
C ILE A 74 17.35 1.58 -6.43
N ALA A 75 17.13 1.76 -5.13
CA ALA A 75 17.74 2.85 -4.36
C ALA A 75 19.26 2.75 -4.30
N LEU A 76 19.80 1.53 -4.27
CA LEU A 76 21.24 1.27 -4.19
C LEU A 76 21.92 1.25 -5.57
N ALA A 77 21.36 0.52 -6.53
CA ALA A 77 21.96 0.31 -7.85
C ALA A 77 21.66 1.45 -8.84
N TYR A 78 20.51 2.11 -8.69
CA TYR A 78 20.00 3.12 -9.62
C TYR A 78 19.52 4.38 -8.90
N PRO A 79 20.38 5.02 -8.07
CA PRO A 79 20.01 6.24 -7.38
C PRO A 79 19.59 7.29 -8.40
N ASN A 80 18.51 8.03 -8.11
CA ASN A 80 17.87 9.05 -8.97
C ASN A 80 16.99 8.53 -10.13
N THR A 81 16.75 7.22 -10.25
CA THR A 81 15.84 6.70 -11.30
C THR A 81 14.40 6.50 -10.84
N PHE A 82 14.10 6.82 -9.58
CA PHE A 82 12.76 6.68 -9.02
C PHE A 82 12.34 7.97 -8.32
N HIS A 83 11.03 8.15 -8.20
CA HIS A 83 10.42 9.26 -7.49
C HIS A 83 9.28 8.74 -6.62
N ILE A 84 9.11 9.34 -5.44
CA ILE A 84 8.05 8.99 -4.50
C ILE A 84 7.06 10.13 -4.43
N THR A 85 5.79 9.78 -4.65
CA THR A 85 4.70 10.74 -4.60
C THR A 85 3.73 10.33 -3.51
N GLN A 86 3.52 11.24 -2.54
CA GLN A 86 2.47 11.09 -1.54
C GLN A 86 1.12 11.45 -2.15
N ARG A 87 0.20 10.49 -2.17
CA ARG A 87 -1.16 10.64 -2.71
C ARG A 87 -2.19 10.74 -1.59
N LYS A 88 -3.24 11.53 -1.80
CA LYS A 88 -4.39 11.58 -0.89
C LYS A 88 -5.18 10.29 -1.05
N ARG A 89 -4.99 9.35 -0.13
CA ARG A 89 -5.57 8.00 -0.26
C ARG A 89 -6.57 7.66 0.83
N ASP A 90 -7.49 6.77 0.48
CA ASP A 90 -8.45 6.20 1.41
C ASP A 90 -8.67 4.69 1.20
N ARG A 91 -7.89 3.87 1.90
CA ARG A 91 -8.00 2.41 1.87
C ARG A 91 -9.35 1.86 2.36
N TYR A 92 -10.12 2.65 3.10
CA TYR A 92 -11.38 2.22 3.72
C TYR A 92 -12.59 2.95 3.14
N ALA A 93 -12.52 3.34 1.86
CA ALA A 93 -13.58 4.08 1.20
C ALA A 93 -14.90 3.30 1.17
N LYS A 94 -14.84 1.97 1.04
CA LYS A 94 -16.00 1.04 1.05
C LYS A 94 -16.93 1.25 2.24
N GLU A 95 -16.40 1.63 3.40
CA GLU A 95 -17.23 1.89 4.58
C GLU A 95 -18.22 3.06 4.36
N PHE A 96 -17.90 3.99 3.45
CA PHE A 96 -18.72 5.17 3.17
C PHE A 96 -19.51 5.04 1.86
N ILE A 97 -18.88 4.55 0.80
CA ILE A 97 -19.48 4.56 -0.54
C ILE A 97 -19.96 3.19 -1.03
N GLY A 98 -19.82 2.16 -0.18
CA GLY A 98 -20.20 0.78 -0.49
C GLY A 98 -19.23 0.07 -1.43
N GLU A 99 -19.56 -1.18 -1.75
CA GLU A 99 -18.78 -2.02 -2.68
C GLU A 99 -18.90 -1.54 -4.14
N ASN A 100 -20.10 -1.09 -4.53
CA ASN A 100 -20.44 -0.72 -5.89
C ASN A 100 -20.91 0.75 -5.92
N PRO A 101 -20.00 1.72 -5.73
CA PRO A 101 -20.36 3.13 -5.72
C PRO A 101 -20.80 3.61 -7.11
N SER A 102 -21.79 4.50 -7.14
CA SER A 102 -22.18 5.19 -8.39
C SER A 102 -21.09 6.17 -8.83
N ILE A 103 -21.13 6.57 -10.11
CA ILE A 103 -20.20 7.57 -10.67
C ILE A 103 -20.27 8.89 -9.89
N GLU A 104 -21.46 9.31 -9.49
CA GLU A 104 -21.66 10.55 -8.72
C GLU A 104 -21.05 10.45 -7.32
N LEU A 105 -21.08 9.26 -6.69
CA LEU A 105 -20.41 9.02 -5.42
C LEU A 105 -18.90 9.05 -5.58
N LEU A 106 -18.36 8.46 -6.64
CA LEU A 106 -16.93 8.51 -6.97
C LEU A 106 -16.46 9.94 -7.24
N GLN A 107 -17.22 10.73 -8.01
CA GLN A 107 -16.95 12.14 -8.27
C GLN A 107 -17.03 13.00 -7.00
N TRP A 108 -17.95 12.69 -6.10
CA TRP A 108 -17.98 13.34 -4.80
C TRP A 108 -16.76 12.95 -3.94
N TYR A 109 -16.35 11.68 -3.98
CA TYR A 109 -15.20 11.17 -3.23
C TYR A 109 -13.87 11.77 -3.70
N SER A 110 -13.73 12.00 -5.01
CA SER A 110 -12.52 12.56 -5.62
C SER A 110 -12.19 13.98 -5.15
N ARG A 111 -13.17 14.69 -4.57
CA ARG A 111 -12.96 16.01 -3.95
C ARG A 111 -11.97 15.98 -2.77
N SER A 112 -11.70 14.81 -2.19
CA SER A 112 -10.80 14.65 -1.04
C SER A 112 -9.68 13.64 -1.25
N TYR A 113 -9.86 12.67 -2.16
CA TYR A 113 -8.94 11.55 -2.33
C TYR A 113 -8.68 11.28 -3.82
N GLU A 114 -7.43 10.95 -4.15
CA GLU A 114 -6.99 10.55 -5.49
C GLU A 114 -7.08 9.03 -5.68
N VAL A 115 -6.82 8.27 -4.61
CA VAL A 115 -6.81 6.80 -4.63
C VAL A 115 -7.71 6.29 -3.52
N ILE A 116 -8.51 5.28 -3.82
CA ILE A 116 -9.41 4.64 -2.85
C ILE A 116 -9.25 3.12 -2.88
N GLY A 117 -9.38 2.50 -1.71
CA GLY A 117 -9.46 1.06 -1.56
C GLY A 117 -10.89 0.62 -1.25
N LEU A 118 -11.34 -0.40 -1.98
CA LEU A 118 -12.59 -1.12 -1.74
C LEU A 118 -12.27 -2.55 -1.29
N GLU A 119 -11.56 -2.66 -0.18
CA GLU A 119 -11.03 -3.95 0.31
C GLU A 119 -12.17 -4.93 0.62
N SER A 120 -12.03 -6.19 0.21
CA SER A 120 -13.05 -7.22 0.39
C SER A 120 -13.40 -7.45 1.87
N TRP A 121 -12.40 -7.39 2.75
CA TRP A 121 -12.55 -7.51 4.21
C TRP A 121 -13.08 -6.23 4.89
N SER A 122 -13.16 -5.10 4.19
CA SER A 122 -13.75 -3.88 4.74
C SER A 122 -15.28 -3.98 4.73
N LYS A 123 -15.91 -3.60 5.84
CA LYS A 123 -17.38 -3.62 5.95
C LYS A 123 -17.97 -2.29 5.49
N GLU A 124 -18.97 -2.36 4.63
CA GLU A 124 -19.82 -1.23 4.32
C GLU A 124 -20.61 -0.80 5.57
N ASN A 125 -20.70 0.51 5.83
CA ASN A 125 -21.64 1.04 6.78
C ASN A 125 -22.91 1.48 6.06
N ILE A 126 -23.89 0.56 5.98
CA ILE A 126 -25.14 0.72 5.23
C ILE A 126 -25.86 2.03 5.59
N ARG A 127 -25.83 2.45 6.86
CA ARG A 127 -26.48 3.70 7.30
C ARG A 127 -25.79 4.93 6.70
N ILE A 128 -24.46 4.93 6.69
CA ILE A 128 -23.68 6.02 6.12
C ILE A 128 -23.81 6.03 4.60
N SER A 129 -23.70 4.88 3.94
CA SER A 129 -23.81 4.79 2.49
C SER A 129 -25.21 5.20 2.00
N THR A 130 -26.27 4.78 2.69
CA THR A 130 -27.66 5.21 2.40
C THR A 130 -27.82 6.72 2.59
N LEU A 131 -27.28 7.29 3.67
CA LEU A 131 -27.35 8.74 3.92
C LEU A 131 -26.65 9.54 2.81
N LEU A 132 -25.51 9.06 2.32
CA LEU A 132 -24.73 9.71 1.28
C LEU A 132 -25.36 9.64 -0.11
N GLN A 133 -26.39 8.82 -0.32
CA GLN A 133 -27.18 8.85 -1.55
C GLN A 133 -27.87 10.21 -1.72
N ASN A 134 -28.24 10.89 -0.62
CA ASN A 134 -28.86 12.21 -0.66
C ASN A 134 -27.84 13.29 -1.10
N PRO A 135 -28.05 13.98 -2.24
CA PRO A 135 -27.12 15.01 -2.75
C PRO A 135 -26.88 16.17 -1.78
N LEU A 136 -27.86 16.53 -0.94
CA LEU A 136 -27.71 17.63 0.02
C LEU A 136 -26.66 17.33 1.09
N VAL A 137 -26.52 16.06 1.47
CA VAL A 137 -25.47 15.61 2.40
C VAL A 137 -24.08 15.77 1.76
N ARG A 138 -24.00 15.57 0.44
CA ARG A 138 -22.76 15.63 -0.35
C ARG A 138 -22.27 17.05 -0.69
N ILE A 139 -22.91 18.09 -0.14
CA ILE A 139 -22.38 19.46 -0.16
C ILE A 139 -21.05 19.51 0.59
N LEU A 140 -20.95 18.79 1.72
CA LEU A 140 -19.71 18.67 2.48
C LEU A 140 -18.76 17.66 1.82
N PRO A 141 -17.43 17.89 1.87
CA PRO A 141 -16.47 16.97 1.27
C PRO A 141 -16.30 15.69 2.11
N PRO A 142 -15.90 14.57 1.51
CA PRO A 142 -15.73 13.28 2.18
C PRO A 142 -14.87 13.32 3.45
N LYS A 143 -13.80 14.13 3.44
CA LYS A 143 -12.88 14.28 4.58
C LYS A 143 -13.60 14.73 5.86
N VAL A 144 -14.65 15.55 5.74
CA VAL A 144 -15.44 16.04 6.89
C VAL A 144 -16.16 14.88 7.59
N PHE A 145 -16.81 14.00 6.83
CA PHE A 145 -17.48 12.82 7.38
C PHE A 145 -16.50 11.88 8.10
N LYS A 146 -15.28 11.75 7.59
CA LYS A 146 -14.23 10.98 8.25
C LYS A 146 -13.77 11.59 9.57
N VAL A 147 -13.61 12.91 9.63
CA VAL A 147 -13.27 13.60 10.87
C VAL A 147 -14.38 13.42 11.90
N PHE A 148 -15.64 13.66 11.54
CA PHE A 148 -16.78 13.46 12.43
C PHE A 148 -16.83 12.04 13.00
N LYS A 149 -16.64 11.04 12.15
CA LYS A 149 -16.62 9.64 12.58
C LYS A 149 -15.44 9.33 13.51
N LYS A 150 -14.26 9.89 13.25
CA LYS A 150 -13.09 9.73 14.14
C LYS A 150 -13.39 10.33 15.52
N LEU A 151 -13.99 11.52 15.55
CA LEU A 151 -14.41 12.19 16.80
C LEU A 151 -15.48 11.38 17.53
N LEU A 152 -16.48 10.84 16.82
CA LEU A 152 -17.51 9.99 17.41
C LEU A 152 -16.92 8.71 18.01
N ARG A 153 -16.02 8.02 17.31
CA ARG A 153 -15.32 6.84 17.84
C ARG A 153 -14.52 7.18 19.09
N PHE A 154 -13.83 8.33 19.10
CA PHE A 154 -13.09 8.80 20.27
C PHE A 154 -14.00 9.10 21.46
N TYR A 155 -15.11 9.79 21.24
CA TYR A 155 -16.12 10.09 22.27
C TYR A 155 -16.73 8.82 22.88
N ILE A 156 -17.09 7.83 22.05
CA ILE A 156 -17.62 6.54 22.54
C ILE A 156 -16.57 5.81 23.39
N LYS A 157 -15.28 5.87 23.00
CA LYS A 157 -14.19 5.28 23.78
C LYS A 157 -14.04 5.95 25.14
N LEU A 158 -14.12 7.29 25.20
CA LEU A 158 -14.08 8.06 26.45
C LEU A 158 -15.24 7.71 27.40
N LYS A 159 -16.46 7.51 26.88
CA LYS A 159 -17.63 7.13 27.69
C LYS A 159 -17.61 5.69 28.21
N ARG A 160 -16.70 4.85 27.72
CA ARG A 160 -16.53 3.45 28.14
C ARG A 160 -15.37 3.27 29.13
N LEU A 161 -14.65 4.34 29.44
CA LEU A 161 -13.67 4.45 30.51
C LEU A 161 -14.35 5.03 31.75
#